data_AF-A0A0K9YPW3-F1
#
_entry.id   AF-A0A0K9YPW3-F1
#
_cell.length_a   1.000
_cell.length_b   1.000
_cell.length_c   1.000
_cell.angle_alpha   90.00
_cell.angle_beta   90.00
_cell.angle_gamma   90.00
#
_symmetry.space_group_name_H-M   'P 1'
#
loop_
_entity.id
_entity.type
_entity.pdbx_description
1 polymer ?
#
loop_
_entity_poly.entity_id
_entity_poly.type
_entity_poly.pdbx_seq_one_letter_code
_entity_poly.pdbx_strand_id
1 'polypeptide(L)'
;MEPGIFQTEFMGNSRILAESLPEYKPIYDAFDKSYADVKKGDQQKAVEAIIAMVKSDNPPVHFPVGSVATYGIRDALRKRIDEIEAWEKVSLIAE
;
A
#
# COMPACT_ATOMS: atom_id res chain seq x y z
N MET A 1 -0.83 11.61 -0.73
CA MET A 1 -2.09 10.90 -0.39
C MET A 1 -1.91 9.48 -0.85
N GLU A 2 -1.80 8.52 0.07
CA GLU A 2 -1.42 7.14 -0.27
C GLU A 2 -2.60 6.21 -0.01
N PRO A 3 -3.49 5.98 -0.99
CA PRO A 3 -4.66 5.13 -0.80
C PRO A 3 -4.28 3.64 -0.74
N GLY A 4 -4.95 2.91 0.16
CA GLY A 4 -5.00 1.46 0.08
C GLY A 4 -5.94 0.95 -1.01
N ILE A 5 -6.36 -0.31 -0.90
CA ILE A 5 -7.32 -0.92 -1.83
C ILE A 5 -8.73 -0.74 -1.27
N PHE A 6 -9.63 -0.21 -2.09
CA PHE A 6 -11.03 0.04 -1.73
C PHE A 6 -12.00 -0.67 -2.68
N GLN A 7 -13.24 -0.86 -2.24
CA GLN A 7 -14.33 -1.44 -3.03
C GLN A 7 -14.77 -0.48 -4.16
N THR A 8 -13.96 -0.38 -5.20
CA THR A 8 -14.20 0.44 -6.40
C THR A 8 -14.15 -0.45 -7.65
N GLU A 9 -14.71 0.02 -8.75
CA GLU A 9 -14.64 -0.69 -10.04
C GLU A 9 -13.23 -0.70 -10.66
N PHE A 10 -12.26 0.06 -10.10
CA PHE A 10 -10.88 0.13 -10.60
C PHE A 10 -10.22 -1.25 -10.74
N MET A 11 -10.52 -2.15 -9.79
CA MET A 11 -10.02 -3.52 -9.80
C MET A 11 -10.98 -4.52 -10.48
N GLY A 12 -12.17 -4.07 -10.85
CA GLY A 12 -13.29 -4.87 -11.37
C GLY A 12 -13.56 -4.57 -12.84
N ASN A 13 -14.79 -4.16 -13.17
CA ASN A 13 -15.27 -4.13 -14.55
C ASN A 13 -14.72 -2.95 -15.38
N SER A 14 -14.02 -2.00 -14.76
CA SER A 14 -13.39 -0.90 -15.50
C SER A 14 -12.08 -1.30 -16.18
N ARG A 15 -11.72 -2.59 -16.16
CA ARG A 15 -10.44 -3.11 -16.65
C ARG A 15 -10.57 -3.73 -18.01
N ILE A 16 -9.60 -3.42 -18.87
CA ILE A 16 -9.38 -4.12 -20.12
C ILE A 16 -8.12 -4.95 -19.93
N LEU A 17 -8.27 -6.28 -20.05
CA LEU A 17 -7.16 -7.23 -19.92
C LEU A 17 -6.67 -7.61 -21.32
N ALA A 18 -5.35 -7.69 -21.48
CA ALA A 18 -4.75 -8.30 -22.66
C ALA A 18 -4.97 -9.82 -22.64
N GLU A 19 -4.73 -10.46 -23.79
CA GLU A 19 -4.73 -11.92 -23.86
C GLU A 19 -3.67 -12.51 -22.91
N SER A 20 -4.06 -13.55 -22.18
CA SER A 20 -3.18 -14.22 -21.22
C SER A 20 -2.16 -15.09 -21.95
N LEU A 21 -0.90 -15.00 -21.52
CA LEU A 21 0.19 -15.83 -22.05
C LEU A 21 0.32 -17.10 -21.20
N PRO A 22 0.17 -18.31 -21.77
CA PRO A 22 0.19 -19.56 -21.02
C PRO A 22 1.46 -19.76 -20.17
N GLU A 23 2.60 -19.27 -20.64
CA GLU A 23 3.90 -19.36 -19.97
C GLU A 23 3.92 -18.65 -18.61
N TYR A 24 3.05 -17.65 -18.43
CA TYR A 24 2.93 -16.86 -17.20
C TYR A 24 1.79 -17.30 -16.30
N LYS A 25 1.07 -18.38 -16.64
CA LYS A 25 -0.07 -18.88 -15.86
C LYS A 25 0.23 -19.00 -14.35
N PRO A 26 1.37 -19.55 -13.90
CA PRO A 26 1.66 -19.65 -12.47
C PRO A 26 1.72 -18.29 -11.76
N ILE A 27 2.13 -17.23 -12.46
CA ILE A 27 2.23 -15.88 -11.92
C ILE A 27 0.85 -15.24 -11.79
N TYR A 28 -0.02 -15.40 -12.80
CA TYR A 28 -1.40 -14.93 -12.74
C TYR A 28 -2.17 -15.60 -11.60
N ASP A 29 -2.07 -16.93 -11.49
CA ASP A 29 -2.73 -17.69 -10.42
C ASP A 29 -2.24 -17.24 -9.02
N ALA A 30 -0.94 -16.98 -8.86
CA ALA A 30 -0.38 -16.47 -7.62
C ALA A 30 -0.88 -15.06 -7.29
N PHE A 31 -0.97 -14.18 -8.29
CA PHE A 31 -1.51 -12.83 -8.12
C PHE A 31 -2.97 -12.88 -7.70
N ASP A 32 -3.82 -13.61 -8.42
CA ASP A 32 -5.25 -13.71 -8.14
C ASP A 32 -5.52 -14.25 -6.74
N LYS A 33 -4.78 -15.29 -6.33
CA LYS A 33 -4.84 -15.82 -4.97
C LYS A 33 -4.45 -14.77 -3.95
N SER A 34 -3.32 -14.08 -4.15
CA SER A 34 -2.86 -13.06 -3.21
C SER A 34 -3.84 -11.90 -3.10
N TYR A 35 -4.49 -11.52 -4.19
CA TYR A 35 -5.42 -10.41 -4.26
C TYR A 35 -6.78 -10.74 -3.66
N ALA A 36 -7.24 -11.98 -3.79
CA ALA A 36 -8.50 -12.45 -3.21
C ALA A 36 -8.54 -12.27 -1.68
N ASP A 37 -7.40 -12.47 -1.01
CA ASP A 37 -7.27 -12.35 0.45
C ASP A 37 -7.06 -10.90 0.92
N VAL A 38 -6.91 -9.93 0.01
CA VAL A 38 -6.70 -8.53 0.39
C VAL A 38 -7.99 -7.94 0.95
N LYS A 39 -7.91 -7.43 2.18
CA LYS A 39 -8.97 -6.64 2.79
C LYS A 39 -9.18 -5.32 2.04
N LYS A 40 -10.31 -5.23 1.33
CA LYS A 40 -10.75 -4.01 0.64
C LYS A 40 -11.44 -3.09 1.66
N GLY A 41 -11.03 -1.82 1.67
CA GLY A 41 -11.67 -0.78 2.48
C GLY A 41 -13.00 -0.32 1.90
N ASP A 42 -13.81 0.30 2.75
CA ASP A 42 -15.03 1.00 2.38
C ASP A 42 -14.69 2.35 1.72
N GLN A 43 -15.26 2.62 0.55
CA GLN A 43 -14.98 3.84 -0.21
C GLN A 43 -15.50 5.11 0.47
N GLN A 44 -16.68 5.07 1.10
CA GLN A 44 -17.27 6.24 1.77
C GLN A 44 -16.40 6.65 2.96
N LYS A 45 -15.97 5.67 3.77
CA LYS A 45 -15.05 5.91 4.89
C LYS A 45 -13.69 6.42 4.43
N ALA A 46 -13.22 6.01 3.25
CA ALA A 46 -12.01 6.56 2.66
C ALA A 46 -12.17 8.07 2.41
N VAL A 47 -13.27 8.47 1.76
CA VAL A 47 -13.58 9.88 1.47
C VAL A 47 -13.69 10.70 2.76
N GLU A 48 -14.38 10.17 3.78
CA GLU A 48 -14.47 10.81 5.10
C GLU A 48 -13.10 11.08 5.71
N ALA A 49 -12.19 10.09 5.69
CA ALA A 49 -10.83 10.23 6.22
C ALA A 49 -10.02 11.28 5.44
N ILE A 50 -10.17 11.33 4.11
CA ILE A 50 -9.51 12.32 3.26
C ILE A 50 -10.00 13.74 3.61
N ILE A 51 -11.32 13.93 3.71
CA ILE A 51 -11.91 15.24 4.06
C ILE A 51 -11.46 15.67 5.45
N ALA A 52 -11.45 14.75 6.42
CA ALA A 52 -10.99 15.03 7.78
C ALA A 52 -9.52 15.48 7.80
N MET A 53 -8.65 14.82 7.04
CA MET A 53 -7.25 15.21 6.92
C MET A 53 -7.11 16.62 6.32
N VAL A 54 -7.80 16.91 5.21
CA VAL A 54 -7.73 18.22 4.53
C VAL A 54 -8.20 19.36 5.44
N LYS A 55 -9.15 19.09 6.34
CA LYS A 55 -9.69 20.07 7.31
C LYS A 55 -8.87 20.18 8.60
N SER A 56 -7.80 19.39 8.78
CA SER A 56 -6.96 19.47 9.97
C SER A 56 -6.09 20.73 9.95
N ASP A 57 -5.72 21.23 11.14
CA ASP A 57 -4.94 22.47 11.27
C ASP A 57 -3.55 22.38 10.63
N ASN A 58 -2.98 21.18 10.55
CA ASN A 58 -1.67 20.93 9.97
C ASN A 58 -1.69 19.63 9.14
N PRO A 59 -2.19 19.69 7.88
CA PRO A 59 -2.31 18.51 7.05
C PRO A 59 -0.92 17.95 6.70
N PRO A 60 -0.70 16.64 6.82
CA PRO A 60 0.60 16.04 6.52
C PRO A 60 0.87 15.99 5.02
N VAL A 61 2.15 15.99 4.65
CA VAL A 61 2.59 15.78 3.25
C VAL A 61 2.20 14.39 2.74
N HIS A 62 2.36 13.37 3.61
CA HIS A 62 1.97 11.98 3.32
C HIS A 62 0.89 11.53 4.30
N PHE A 63 -0.21 11.02 3.75
CA PHE A 63 -1.33 10.51 4.54
C PHE A 63 -1.76 9.14 4.00
N PRO A 64 -1.54 8.05 4.74
CA PRO A 64 -2.03 6.73 4.38
C PRO A 64 -3.54 6.63 4.62
N VAL A 65 -4.27 6.12 3.63
CA VAL A 65 -5.73 5.93 3.73
C VAL A 65 -6.05 4.44 3.74
N GLY A 66 -6.56 3.96 4.87
CA GLY A 66 -6.96 2.56 5.05
C GLY A 66 -5.82 1.63 5.52
N SER A 67 -6.19 0.48 6.07
CA SER A 67 -5.27 -0.42 6.77
C SER A 67 -4.12 -0.95 5.91
N VAL A 68 -4.39 -1.25 4.64
CA VAL A 68 -3.37 -1.75 3.71
C VAL A 68 -2.24 -0.72 3.56
N ALA A 69 -2.58 0.55 3.33
CA ALA A 69 -1.59 1.62 3.22
C ALA A 69 -0.88 1.86 4.56
N THR A 70 -1.65 2.02 5.65
CA THR A 70 -1.10 2.35 6.97
C THR A 70 -0.11 1.29 7.47
N TYR A 71 -0.49 0.01 7.43
CA TYR A 71 0.36 -1.06 7.93
C TYR A 71 1.51 -1.39 6.98
N GLY A 72 1.28 -1.34 5.67
CA GLY A 72 2.33 -1.57 4.68
C GLY A 72 3.44 -0.53 4.75
N ILE A 73 3.08 0.76 4.81
CA ILE A 73 4.04 1.86 4.96
C ILE A 73 4.79 1.74 6.28
N ARG A 74 4.08 1.48 7.38
CA ARG A 74 4.72 1.32 8.70
C ARG A 74 5.72 0.18 8.71
N ASP A 75 5.36 -0.98 8.16
CA ASP A 75 6.25 -2.14 8.11
C ASP A 75 7.48 -1.87 7.24
N ALA A 76 7.31 -1.24 6.07
CA ALA A 76 8.41 -0.88 5.20
C ALA A 76 9.39 0.12 5.85
N LEU A 77 8.87 1.14 6.53
CA LEU A 77 9.70 2.10 7.25
C LEU A 77 10.44 1.46 8.42
N ARG A 78 9.76 0.59 9.18
CA ARG A 78 10.40 -0.15 10.27
C ARG A 78 11.56 -0.99 9.76
N LYS A 79 11.36 -1.77 8.69
CA LYS A 79 12.43 -2.59 8.10
C LYS A 79 13.67 -1.78 7.70
N ARG A 80 13.46 -0.56 7.19
CA ARG A 80 14.58 0.35 6.85
C ARG A 80 15.32 0.83 8.09
N ILE A 81 14.59 1.15 9.16
CA ILE A 81 15.19 1.51 10.45
C ILE A 81 15.97 0.32 11.00
N ASP A 82 15.37 -0.87 11.02
CA ASP A 82 16.01 -2.10 11.50
C ASP A 82 17.32 -2.38 10.73
N GLU A 83 17.34 -2.13 9.41
CA GLU A 83 18.54 -2.26 8.58
C GLU A 83 19.61 -1.22 8.94
N ILE A 84 19.23 0.05 9.15
CA ILE A 84 20.16 1.10 9.60
C ILE A 84 20.77 0.73 10.95
N GLU A 85 19.95 0.32 11.92
CA GLU A 85 20.40 -0.11 13.26
C GLU A 85 21.39 -1.27 13.18
N ALA A 86 21.14 -2.25 12.29
CA ALA A 86 22.04 -3.38 12.10
C ALA A 86 23.43 -2.99 11.59
N TRP A 87 23.53 -1.90 10.82
CA TRP A 87 24.78 -1.42 10.21
C TRP A 87 25.37 -0.18 10.88
N GLU A 88 24.70 0.38 11.89
CA GLU A 88 25.07 1.64 12.54
C GLU A 88 26.53 1.64 13.01
N LYS A 89 26.96 0.58 13.71
CA LYS A 89 28.34 0.46 14.20
C LYS A 89 29.38 0.57 13.09
N VAL A 90 29.12 -0.03 11.92
CA VAL A 90 30.05 0.02 10.78
C VAL A 90 30.00 1.39 10.12
N SER A 91 28.80 1.94 9.96
CA SER A 91 28.59 3.27 9.37
C SER A 91 29.32 4.36 10.15
N LEU A 92 29.29 4.32 11.49
CA LEU A 92 29.90 5.33 12.35
C LEU A 92 31.44 5.29 12.38
N ILE A 93 32.10 4.33 11.73
CA ILE A 93 33.57 4.34 11.58
C ILE A 93 34.04 5.48 10.66
N ALA A 94 33.14 6.01 9.83
CA ALA A 94 33.45 7.11 8.92
C ALA A 94 33.53 8.49 9.60
N GLU A 95 33.24 8.58 10.90
CA GLU A 95 33.42 9.78 11.75
C GLU A 95 34.69 9.65 12.61
#